data_AF-A0A967YAZ9-F1
#
_entry.id   AF-A0A967YAZ9-F1
#
_cell.length_a   1.000
_cell.length_b   1.000
_cell.length_c   1.000
_cell.angle_alpha   90.00
_cell.angle_beta   90.00
_cell.angle_gamma   90.00
#
_symmetry.space_group_name_H-M   'P 1'
#
loop_
_entity.id
_entity.type
_entity.pdbx_description
1 polymer ?
#
loop_
_entity_poly.entity_id
_entity_poly.type
_entity_poly.pdbx_seq_one_letter_code
_entity_poly.pdbx_strand_id
1 'polypeptide(L)'
;MITAPLYVLLILYAIFLLGFAFFSLFAVYHLIKFGFRTLGNFLMIFIFLGMCVIVLFVSWQYINQIDWLQNVVLFEYGNATQYF
;
A
#
# COMPACT_ATOMS: atom_id res chain seq x y z
N MET A 1 5.17 10.57 27.65
CA MET A 1 4.77 9.95 26.39
C MET A 1 5.24 10.79 25.20
N ILE A 2 6.00 10.20 24.28
CA ILE A 2 6.17 10.72 22.93
C ILE A 2 5.03 10.13 22.10
N THR A 3 4.22 10.97 21.48
CA THR A 3 3.11 10.57 20.62
C THR A 3 3.34 11.04 19.20
N ALA A 4 2.91 10.25 18.23
CA ALA A 4 2.86 10.67 16.83
C ALA A 4 1.53 10.27 16.20
N PRO A 5 1.02 11.09 15.27
CA PRO A 5 -0.19 10.78 14.54
C PRO A 5 0.05 9.66 13.52
N LEU A 6 -0.94 8.78 13.36
CA LEU A 6 -0.81 7.57 12.53
C LEU A 6 -0.66 7.88 11.03
N TYR A 7 -1.02 9.08 10.57
CA TYR A 7 -0.91 9.49 9.17
C TYR A 7 0.51 9.39 8.59
N VAL A 8 1.56 9.36 9.40
CA VAL A 8 2.93 9.20 8.90
C VAL A 8 3.09 7.89 8.11
N LEU A 9 2.37 6.83 8.51
CA LEU A 9 2.36 5.56 7.78
C LEU A 9 1.65 5.67 6.42
N LEU A 10 0.63 6.54 6.29
CA LEU A 10 -0.03 6.79 5.00
C LEU A 10 0.91 7.42 3.98
N ILE A 11 1.82 8.30 4.41
CA ILE A 11 2.81 8.91 3.52
C ILE A 11 3.75 7.83 2.96
N LEU A 12 4.25 6.95 3.84
CA LEU A 12 5.08 5.83 3.42
C LEU A 12 4.34 4.90 2.45
N TYR A 13 3.09 4.57 2.77
CA TYR A 13 2.21 3.77 1.91
C TYR A 13 1.98 4.43 0.54
N ALA A 14 1.80 5.75 0.48
CA ALA A 14 1.64 6.49 -0.77
C ALA A 14 2.88 6.40 -1.67
N ILE A 15 4.09 6.42 -1.10
CA ILE A 15 5.34 6.21 -1.86
C ILE A 15 5.37 4.80 -2.48
N PHE A 16 4.97 3.78 -1.72
CA PHE A 16 4.84 2.41 -2.24
C PHE A 16 3.79 2.32 -3.36
N LEU A 17 2.66 3.01 -3.22
CA LEU A 17 1.63 3.07 -4.27
C LEU A 17 2.15 3.73 -5.55
N LEU A 18 2.94 4.79 -5.44
CA LEU A 18 3.57 5.43 -6.60
C LEU A 18 4.52 4.48 -7.32
N GLY A 19 5.36 3.75 -6.56
CA GLY A 19 6.24 2.72 -7.11
C GLY A 19 5.43 1.61 -7.79
N PHE A 20 4.40 1.09 -7.12
CA PHE A 20 3.50 0.10 -7.67
C PHE A 20 2.82 0.57 -8.97
N ALA A 21 2.32 1.80 -9.00
CA ALA A 21 1.70 2.39 -10.19
C ALA A 21 2.70 2.51 -11.34
N PHE A 22 3.91 2.99 -11.08
CA PHE A 22 4.96 3.09 -12.08
C PHE A 22 5.32 1.72 -12.68
N PHE A 23 5.59 0.72 -11.85
CA PHE A 23 5.92 -0.63 -12.31
C PHE A 23 4.75 -1.30 -13.04
N SER A 24 3.52 -1.11 -12.54
CA SER A 24 2.32 -1.66 -13.17
C SER A 24 2.06 -1.03 -14.54
N LEU A 25 2.22 0.29 -14.68
CA LEU A 25 2.12 0.97 -15.97
C LEU A 25 3.19 0.48 -16.95
N PHE A 26 4.43 0.30 -16.49
CA PHE A 26 5.49 -0.25 -17.33
C PHE A 26 5.18 -1.68 -17.77
N ALA A 27 4.67 -2.53 -16.87
CA ALA A 27 4.26 -3.90 -17.19
C ALA A 27 3.13 -3.91 -18.22
N VAL A 28 2.10 -3.08 -18.04
CA VAL A 28 0.99 -2.94 -18.99
C VAL A 28 1.48 -2.44 -20.35
N TYR A 29 2.33 -1.41 -20.38
CA TYR A 29 2.95 -0.93 -21.62
C TYR A 29 3.75 -2.03 -22.32
N HIS A 30 4.57 -2.77 -21.59
CA HIS A 30 5.38 -3.85 -22.14
C HIS A 30 4.49 -4.95 -22.72
N LEU A 31 3.42 -5.31 -22.01
CA LEU A 31 2.46 -6.30 -22.46
C LEU A 31 1.64 -5.83 -23.66
N ILE A 32 1.25 -4.56 -23.73
CA ILE A 32 0.55 -4.01 -24.90
C ILE A 32 1.48 -3.99 -26.11
N LYS A 33 2.74 -3.64 -25.94
CA LYS A 33 3.68 -3.52 -27.07
C LYS A 33 4.18 -4.86 -27.59
N PHE A 34 4.41 -5.83 -26.70
CA PHE A 34 5.07 -7.10 -27.04
C PHE A 34 4.17 -8.34 -26.83
N GLY A 35 3.07 -8.19 -26.10
CA GLY A 35 2.23 -9.29 -25.63
C GLY A 35 1.13 -9.73 -26.61
N PHE A 36 0.59 -8.88 -27.51
CA PHE A 36 -0.53 -9.25 -28.39
C PHE A 36 -0.22 -10.24 -29.53
N ARG A 37 0.72 -11.16 -29.33
CA ARG A 37 1.07 -12.20 -30.28
C ARG A 37 0.22 -13.46 -30.16
N THR A 38 -0.40 -13.72 -29.00
CA THR A 38 -1.19 -14.93 -28.74
C THR A 38 -2.38 -14.66 -27.80
N LEU A 39 -3.43 -15.49 -27.89
CA LEU A 39 -4.57 -15.47 -26.98
C LEU A 39 -4.15 -15.69 -25.51
N GLY A 40 -3.13 -16.52 -25.27
CA GLY A 40 -2.58 -16.76 -23.93
C GLY A 40 -2.03 -15.50 -23.29
N ASN A 41 -1.31 -14.67 -24.07
CA ASN A 41 -0.80 -13.40 -23.56
C ASN A 41 -1.91 -12.40 -23.25
N PHE A 42 -2.98 -12.35 -24.07
CA PHE A 42 -4.15 -11.52 -23.77
C PHE A 42 -4.79 -11.91 -22.42
N LEU A 43 -4.97 -13.20 -22.18
CA LEU A 43 -5.54 -13.71 -20.93
C LEU A 43 -4.64 -13.40 -19.72
N MET A 44 -3.32 -13.52 -19.89
CA MET A 44 -2.35 -13.13 -18.84
C MET A 44 -2.43 -11.63 -18.50
N ILE A 45 -2.61 -10.75 -19.49
CA ILE A 45 -2.81 -9.31 -19.24
C ILE A 45 -4.09 -9.06 -18.44
N PHE A 46 -5.17 -9.73 -18.82
CA PHE A 46 -6.45 -9.59 -18.12
C PHE A 46 -6.36 -10.04 -16.66
N ILE A 47 -5.72 -11.18 -16.40
CA ILE A 47 -5.48 -11.67 -15.04
C ILE A 47 -4.60 -10.69 -14.26
N PHE A 48 -3.49 -10.22 -14.85
CA PHE A 48 -2.58 -9.28 -14.20
C PHE A 48 -3.29 -7.99 -13.78
N LEU A 49 -4.06 -7.39 -14.69
CA LEU A 49 -4.85 -6.18 -14.41
C LEU A 49 -5.91 -6.46 -13.35
N GLY A 50 -6.62 -7.57 -13.43
CA GLY A 50 -7.61 -7.99 -12.43
C GLY A 50 -7.00 -8.12 -11.05
N MET A 51 -5.84 -8.76 -10.94
CA MET A 51 -5.12 -8.90 -9.67
C MET A 51 -4.67 -7.54 -9.11
N CYS A 52 -4.20 -6.62 -9.95
CA CYS A 52 -3.87 -5.26 -9.51
C CYS A 52 -5.09 -4.55 -8.91
N VAL A 53 -6.25 -4.64 -9.58
CA VAL A 53 -7.50 -4.05 -9.10
C VAL A 53 -7.94 -4.67 -7.77
N ILE A 54 -7.88 -5.99 -7.64
CA ILE A 54 -8.23 -6.70 -6.41
C ILE A 54 -7.33 -6.26 -5.26
N VAL A 55 -6.01 -6.23 -5.46
CA VAL A 55 -5.05 -5.83 -4.42
C VAL A 55 -5.29 -4.38 -3.98
N LEU A 56 -5.50 -3.46 -4.93
CA LEU A 56 -5.82 -2.07 -4.61
C LEU A 56 -7.15 -1.94 -3.85
N PHE A 57 -8.17 -2.68 -4.27
CA PHE A 57 -9.49 -2.67 -3.62
C PHE A 57 -9.42 -3.20 -2.19
N VAL A 58 -8.78 -4.36 -1.98
CA VAL A 58 -8.59 -4.95 -0.65
C VAL A 58 -7.78 -4.01 0.23
N SER A 59 -6.69 -3.43 -0.29
CA SER A 59 -5.89 -2.45 0.44
C SER A 59 -6.71 -1.24 0.88
N TRP A 60 -7.59 -0.74 0.00
CA TRP A 60 -8.47 0.39 0.32
C TRP A 60 -9.49 0.03 1.41
N GLN A 61 -10.07 -1.17 1.35
CA GLN A 61 -11.01 -1.66 2.38
C GLN A 61 -10.37 -1.68 3.77
N TYR A 62 -9.13 -2.18 3.90
CA TYR A 62 -8.43 -2.21 5.19
C TYR A 62 -8.03 -0.81 5.68
N ILE A 63 -7.57 0.05 4.79
CA ILE A 63 -7.11 1.41 5.14
C ILE A 63 -8.26 2.30 5.63
N ASN A 64 -9.46 2.18 5.06
CA ASN A 64 -10.60 2.99 5.45
C ASN A 64 -11.15 2.69 6.85
N GLN A 65 -10.81 1.54 7.42
CA GLN A 65 -11.29 1.13 8.75
C GLN A 65 -10.46 1.75 9.89
N ILE A 66 -9.34 2.39 9.55
CA ILE A 66 -8.39 2.93 10.51
C ILE A 66 -8.66 4.43 10.72
N ASP A 67 -8.71 4.86 11.98
CA ASP A 67 -8.71 6.28 12.32
C ASP A 67 -7.28 6.85 12.23
N TRP A 68 -7.00 7.52 11.12
CA TRP A 68 -5.69 8.09 10.83
C TRP A 68 -5.37 9.37 11.63
N LEU A 69 -6.38 9.97 12.27
CA LEU A 69 -6.21 11.11 13.16
C LEU A 69 -5.85 10.67 14.59
N GLN A 70 -5.93 9.38 14.88
CA GLN A 70 -5.54 8.83 16.17
C GLN A 70 -4.04 9.03 16.41
N ASN A 71 -3.70 9.56 17.59
CA ASN A 71 -2.33 9.62 18.07
C ASN A 71 -1.93 8.28 18.69
N VAL A 72 -0.79 7.75 18.28
CA VAL A 72 -0.21 6.53 18.85
C VAL A 72 0.93 6.92 19.77
N VAL A 73 0.98 6.28 20.95
CA VAL A 73 2.11 6.43 21.89
C VAL A 73 3.29 5.65 21.32
N LEU A 74 4.34 6.38 20.92
CA LEU A 74 5.57 5.80 20.40
C LEU A 74 6.51 5.37 21.53
N PHE A 75 6.55 6.15 22.60
CA PHE A 75 7.38 5.88 23.77
C PHE A 75 6.68 6.36 25.04
N GLU A 76 6.53 5.45 25.99
CA GLU A 76 6.07 5.77 27.34
C GLU A 76 7.28 5.81 28.28
N TYR A 77 7.60 6.97 28.83
CA TYR A 77 8.60 7.06 29.88
C TYR A 77 7.93 6.65 31.19
N GLY A 78 8.22 5.44 31.66
CA GLY A 78 7.87 5.05 33.01
C GLY A 78 8.77 5.80 33.99
N ASN A 79 8.18 6.58 34.91
CA ASN A 79 8.92 7.09 36.06
C ASN A 79 9.30 5.89 36.93
N ALA A 80 10.53 5.40 36.82
CA ALA A 80 11.07 4.32 37.64
C ALA A 80 11.23 4.67 39.14
N THR A 81 10.65 5.77 39.61
CA THR A 81 10.86 6.37 40.94
C THR A 81 9.68 6.23 41.89
N GLN A 82 8.77 5.27 41.67
CA GLN A 82 7.63 5.00 42.58
C GLN A 82 7.77 3.69 43.37
N TYR A 83 8.94 3.03 43.35
CA TYR A 83 9.18 1.75 44.03
C TYR A 83 10.32 1.75 45.06
N PHE A 84 10.68 2.91 45.63
CA PHE A 84 11.54 3.00 46.82
C PHE A 84 11.07 4.12 47.75
#